data_AF-A0A4Y2TJ04-F1
#
_entry.id   AF-A0A4Y2TJ04-F1
#
_cell.length_a   1.000
_cell.length_b   1.000
_cell.length_c   1.000
_cell.angle_alpha   90.00
_cell.angle_beta   90.00
_cell.angle_gamma   90.00
#
_symmetry.space_group_name_H-M   'P 1'
#
loop_
_entity.id
_entity.type
_entity.pdbx_description
1 polymer ?
#
loop_
_entity_poly.entity_id
_entity_poly.type
_entity_poly.pdbx_seq_one_letter_code
_entity_poly.pdbx_strand_id
1 'polypeptide(L)'
;MVEDVDETPETRSDARNVYNRMLIYDFLTLLGFRKNIINRIDRIEKRLQDPSMNCNSAALDLKALKDYFNNDRECIVNEALKIGEVLCEEWNVQFERRPRKKKKMVGENSQDFGFICKKLNGNGDEKHSRPHPHGDK
;
A
#
# COMPACT_ATOMS: atom_id res chain seq x y z
N MET A 1 -36.00 17.70 9.82
CA MET A 1 -34.98 16.66 9.62
C MET A 1 -35.73 15.50 8.99
N VAL A 2 -35.40 15.13 7.76
CA VAL A 2 -36.07 14.01 7.09
C VAL A 2 -35.40 12.75 7.64
N GLU A 3 -36.07 12.08 8.58
CA GLU A 3 -35.64 10.77 9.02
C GLU A 3 -35.84 9.80 7.85
N ASP A 4 -34.75 9.16 7.43
CA ASP A 4 -34.78 8.18 6.36
C ASP A 4 -35.51 6.94 6.88
N VAL A 5 -36.72 6.72 6.37
CA VAL A 5 -37.71 5.78 6.93
C VAL A 5 -37.25 4.32 6.83
N ASP A 6 -36.21 4.05 6.02
CA ASP A 6 -35.59 2.73 5.86
C ASP A 6 -34.33 2.51 6.72
N GLU A 7 -33.84 3.53 7.45
CA GLU A 7 -32.60 3.40 8.22
C GLU A 7 -32.84 2.72 9.58
N THR A 8 -32.71 1.39 9.60
CA THR A 8 -32.78 0.62 10.85
C THR A 8 -31.52 0.79 11.69
N PRO A 9 -31.61 0.66 13.04
CA PRO A 9 -30.44 0.64 13.92
C PRO A 9 -29.36 -0.37 13.48
N GLU A 10 -29.79 -1.51 12.93
CA GLU A 10 -28.95 -2.56 12.37
C GLU A 10 -28.20 -2.06 11.12
N THR A 11 -28.91 -1.49 10.14
CA THR A 11 -28.30 -0.92 8.92
C THR A 11 -27.27 0.17 9.26
N ARG A 12 -27.56 1.01 10.25
CA ARG A 12 -26.64 2.05 10.74
C ARG A 12 -25.40 1.45 11.41
N SER A 13 -25.56 0.39 12.19
CA SER A 13 -24.45 -0.34 12.82
C SER A 13 -23.54 -0.98 11.77
N ASP A 14 -24.13 -1.63 10.77
CA ASP A 14 -23.40 -2.26 9.67
C ASP A 14 -22.66 -1.24 8.81
N ALA A 15 -23.31 -0.12 8.46
CA ALA A 15 -22.67 0.97 7.74
C ALA A 15 -21.46 1.51 8.51
N ARG A 16 -21.56 1.66 9.83
CA ARG A 16 -20.45 2.11 10.68
C ARG A 16 -19.30 1.10 10.71
N ASN A 17 -19.61 -0.19 10.73
CA ASN A 17 -18.61 -1.26 10.64
C ASN A 17 -17.87 -1.23 9.31
N VAL A 18 -18.59 -1.06 8.19
CA VAL A 18 -18.00 -0.92 6.85
C VAL A 18 -17.11 0.32 6.79
N TYR A 19 -17.62 1.47 7.25
CA TYR A 19 -16.87 2.73 7.27
C TYR A 19 -15.54 2.60 8.03
N ASN A 20 -15.56 2.03 9.23
CA ASN A 20 -14.35 1.83 10.02
C ASN A 20 -13.34 0.89 9.33
N ARG A 21 -13.80 -0.08 8.55
CA ARG A 21 -12.92 -0.98 7.76
C ARG A 21 -12.39 -0.31 6.50
N MET A 22 -13.06 0.70 5.97
CA MET A 22 -12.60 1.46 4.81
C MET A 22 -11.56 2.52 5.20
N LEU A 23 -11.64 3.06 6.42
CA LEU A 23 -10.72 4.06 6.94
C LEU A 23 -9.46 3.47 7.58
N ILE A 24 -8.83 2.53 6.88
CA ILE A 24 -7.51 2.02 7.26
C ILE A 24 -6.56 2.17 6.06
N TYR A 25 -5.29 2.45 6.36
CA TYR A 25 -4.26 2.66 5.34
C TYR A 25 -4.17 1.52 4.32
N ASP A 26 -4.29 0.27 4.77
CA ASP A 26 -4.25 -0.91 3.90
C ASP A 26 -5.38 -0.88 2.87
N PHE A 27 -6.60 -0.51 3.28
CA PHE A 27 -7.74 -0.41 2.38
C PHE A 27 -7.55 0.72 1.36
N LEU A 28 -7.11 1.89 1.81
CA LEU A 28 -6.87 3.06 0.95
C LEU A 28 -5.72 2.81 -0.05
N THR A 29 -4.67 2.10 0.38
CA THR A 29 -3.59 1.65 -0.50
C THR A 29 -4.11 0.68 -1.56
N LEU A 30 -5.00 -0.24 -1.19
CA LEU A 30 -5.63 -1.17 -2.14
C LEU A 30 -6.49 -0.43 -3.17
N LEU A 31 -7.10 0.72 -2.83
CA LEU A 31 -7.78 1.56 -3.82
C LEU A 31 -6.81 2.12 -4.86
N GLY A 32 -5.65 2.60 -4.44
CA GLY A 32 -4.58 3.04 -5.34
C GLY A 32 -4.07 1.90 -6.23
N PHE A 33 -3.87 0.72 -5.65
CA PHE A 33 -3.47 -0.48 -6.37
C PHE A 33 -4.50 -0.90 -7.41
N ARG A 34 -5.78 -0.88 -7.02
CA ARG A 34 -6.93 -1.17 -7.89
C ARG A 34 -6.96 -0.21 -9.07
N LYS A 35 -6.80 1.09 -8.85
CA LYS A 35 -6.79 2.11 -9.90
C LYS A 35 -5.74 1.79 -10.98
N ASN A 36 -4.52 1.46 -10.59
CA ASN A 36 -3.43 1.25 -11.55
C ASN A 36 -3.58 -0.07 -12.32
N ILE A 37 -3.92 -1.16 -11.63
CA ILE A 37 -4.03 -2.48 -12.26
C ILE A 37 -5.30 -2.61 -13.09
N ILE A 38 -6.46 -2.23 -12.55
CA ILE A 38 -7.74 -2.38 -13.27
C ILE A 38 -7.74 -1.53 -14.52
N ASN A 39 -7.25 -0.29 -14.46
CA ASN A 39 -7.20 0.56 -15.67
C ASN A 39 -6.34 -0.06 -16.78
N ARG A 40 -5.27 -0.78 -16.43
CA ARG A 40 -4.43 -1.45 -17.42
C ARG A 40 -5.13 -2.68 -18.01
N ILE A 41 -5.80 -3.47 -17.18
CA ILE A 41 -6.56 -4.64 -17.60
C ILE A 41 -7.74 -4.21 -18.48
N ASP A 42 -8.55 -3.26 -18.03
CA ASP A 42 -9.74 -2.75 -18.74
C ASP A 42 -9.39 -2.24 -20.14
N ARG A 43 -8.25 -1.53 -20.29
CA ARG A 43 -7.76 -1.10 -21.61
C ARG A 43 -7.49 -2.27 -22.56
N ILE A 44 -6.94 -3.37 -22.03
CA ILE A 44 -6.60 -4.54 -22.85
C ILE A 44 -7.85 -5.37 -23.11
N GLU A 45 -8.73 -5.57 -22.13
CA GLU A 45 -10.02 -6.23 -22.32
C GLU A 45 -10.84 -5.55 -23.40
N LYS A 46 -10.94 -4.21 -23.37
CA LYS A 46 -11.63 -3.43 -24.41
C LYS A 46 -11.05 -3.66 -25.80
N ARG A 47 -9.71 -3.74 -25.92
CA ARG A 47 -9.05 -4.02 -27.20
C ARG A 47 -9.30 -5.47 -27.64
N LEU A 48 -9.23 -6.43 -26.73
CA LEU A 48 -9.47 -7.84 -27.03
C LEU A 48 -10.91 -8.11 -27.48
N GLN A 49 -11.86 -7.28 -27.05
CA GLN A 49 -13.26 -7.34 -27.47
C GLN A 49 -13.56 -6.59 -28.77
N ASP A 50 -12.57 -5.91 -29.36
CA ASP A 50 -12.75 -5.21 -30.63
C ASP A 50 -13.03 -6.22 -31.78
N PRO A 51 -14.11 -6.05 -32.57
CA PRO A 51 -14.43 -6.97 -33.66
C PRO A 51 -13.35 -7.10 -34.75
N SER A 52 -12.47 -6.10 -34.87
CA SER A 52 -11.33 -6.09 -35.80
C SER A 52 -10.06 -6.71 -35.21
N MET A 53 -10.10 -7.14 -33.94
CA MET A 53 -8.97 -7.75 -33.26
C MET A 53 -8.56 -9.06 -33.94
N ASN A 54 -7.26 -9.21 -34.20
CA ASN A 54 -6.67 -10.44 -34.71
C ASN A 54 -5.79 -11.11 -33.66
N CYS A 55 -5.49 -12.41 -33.86
CA CYS A 55 -4.73 -13.21 -32.90
C CYS A 55 -3.33 -12.66 -32.60
N ASN A 56 -2.64 -12.11 -33.61
CA ASN A 56 -1.28 -11.57 -33.43
C ASN A 56 -1.30 -10.32 -32.55
N SER A 57 -2.22 -9.39 -32.83
CA SER A 57 -2.42 -8.19 -32.03
C SER A 57 -2.85 -8.53 -30.59
N ALA A 58 -3.76 -9.48 -30.42
CA ALA A 58 -4.17 -9.96 -29.10
C ALA A 58 -3.00 -10.56 -28.30
N ALA A 59 -2.14 -11.36 -28.95
CA ALA A 59 -0.96 -11.94 -28.31
C ALA A 59 0.04 -10.86 -27.87
N LEU A 60 0.25 -9.82 -28.69
CA LEU A 60 1.10 -8.68 -28.33
C LEU A 60 0.55 -7.90 -27.14
N ASP A 61 -0.77 -7.71 -27.06
CA ASP A 61 -1.40 -7.01 -25.94
C ASP A 61 -1.26 -7.77 -24.64
N LEU A 62 -1.53 -9.08 -24.66
CA LEU A 62 -1.35 -9.95 -23.50
C LEU A 62 0.12 -10.00 -23.05
N LYS A 63 1.05 -10.02 -24.01
CA LYS A 63 2.49 -9.93 -23.70
C LYS A 63 2.83 -8.60 -23.05
N ALA A 64 2.34 -7.48 -23.59
CA ALA A 64 2.56 -6.16 -23.02
C ALA A 64 1.96 -6.01 -21.62
N LEU A 65 0.82 -6.66 -21.33
CA LEU A 65 0.24 -6.72 -19.99
C LEU A 65 1.15 -7.47 -19.01
N LYS A 66 1.64 -8.63 -19.42
CA LYS A 66 2.55 -9.44 -18.64
C LYS A 66 3.85 -8.69 -18.35
N ASP A 67 4.43 -8.07 -19.37
CA ASP A 67 5.68 -7.31 -19.24
C ASP A 67 5.51 -6.11 -18.31
N TYR A 68 4.38 -5.40 -18.40
CA TYR A 68 4.02 -4.33 -17.47
C TYR A 68 4.00 -4.82 -16.01
N PHE A 69 3.30 -5.92 -15.71
CA PHE A 69 3.24 -6.42 -14.33
C PHE A 69 4.58 -6.95 -13.81
N ASN A 70 5.43 -7.49 -14.68
CA ASN A 70 6.73 -8.02 -14.27
C ASN A 70 7.75 -6.91 -14.05
N ASN A 71 7.82 -5.95 -14.97
CA ASN A 71 8.87 -4.94 -14.98
C ASN A 71 8.52 -3.76 -14.06
N ASP A 72 7.25 -3.37 -14.00
CA ASP A 72 6.82 -2.18 -13.26
C ASP A 72 6.25 -2.50 -11.87
N ARG A 73 6.37 -3.75 -11.40
CA ARG A 73 5.80 -4.22 -10.13
C ARG A 73 6.11 -3.30 -8.95
N GLU A 74 7.37 -2.89 -8.81
CA GLU A 74 7.81 -2.03 -7.70
C GLU A 74 7.27 -0.60 -7.85
N CYS A 75 7.21 -0.10 -9.08
CA CYS A 75 6.60 1.20 -9.39
C CYS A 75 5.11 1.21 -9.02
N ILE A 76 4.36 0.18 -9.44
CA ILE A 76 2.92 0.01 -9.15
C ILE A 76 2.67 -0.01 -7.63
N VAL A 77 3.48 -0.77 -6.89
CA VAL A 77 3.36 -0.86 -5.43
C VAL A 77 3.69 0.48 -4.77
N ASN A 78 4.77 1.13 -5.18
CA ASN A 78 5.18 2.41 -4.59
C ASN A 78 4.18 3.53 -4.88
N GLU A 79 3.58 3.55 -6.08
CA GLU A 79 2.53 4.50 -6.42
C GLU A 79 1.25 4.24 -5.62
N ALA A 80 0.84 2.97 -5.45
CA ALA A 80 -0.30 2.63 -4.61
C ALA A 80 -0.10 3.04 -3.15
N LEU A 81 1.10 2.85 -2.60
CA LEU A 81 1.45 3.30 -1.26
C LEU A 81 1.35 4.82 -1.12
N LYS A 82 1.88 5.58 -2.10
CA LYS A 82 1.76 7.04 -2.13
C LYS A 82 0.31 7.51 -2.20
N ILE A 83 -0.52 6.85 -3.02
CA ILE A 83 -1.96 7.16 -3.08
C ILE A 83 -2.62 6.91 -1.71
N GLY A 84 -2.29 5.79 -1.06
CA GLY A 84 -2.77 5.50 0.29
C GLY A 84 -2.36 6.55 1.32
N GLU A 85 -1.12 7.06 1.25
CA GLU A 85 -0.61 8.13 2.12
C GLU A 85 -1.41 9.42 1.92
N VAL A 86 -1.59 9.85 0.66
CA VAL A 86 -2.38 11.05 0.31
C VAL A 86 -3.82 10.91 0.80
N LEU A 87 -4.48 9.76 0.58
CA LEU A 87 -5.85 9.53 1.04
C LEU A 87 -5.96 9.52 2.57
N CYS A 88 -4.97 8.98 3.28
CA CYS A 88 -4.93 9.05 4.73
C CYS A 88 -4.81 10.49 5.25
N GLU A 89 -3.98 11.31 4.61
CA GLU A 89 -3.85 12.73 4.94
C GLU A 89 -5.16 13.49 4.66
N GLU A 90 -5.75 13.31 3.48
CA GLU A 90 -7.01 13.94 3.09
C GLU A 90 -8.17 13.57 4.03
N TRP A 91 -8.22 12.32 4.49
CA TRP A 91 -9.32 11.79 5.31
C TRP A 91 -9.01 11.75 6.81
N ASN A 92 -7.88 12.34 7.21
CA ASN A 92 -7.39 12.39 8.59
C ASN A 92 -7.31 11.01 9.27
N VAL A 93 -6.90 9.99 8.50
CA VAL A 93 -6.69 8.62 8.98
C VAL A 93 -5.25 8.47 9.44
N GLN A 94 -5.06 8.16 10.72
CA GLN A 94 -3.73 7.89 11.28
C GLN A 94 -3.15 6.60 10.70
N PHE A 95 -1.89 6.64 10.29
CA PHE A 95 -1.19 5.45 9.81
C PHE A 95 0.29 5.44 10.22
N GLU A 96 0.81 4.24 10.46
CA GLU A 96 2.24 4.02 10.67
C GLU A 96 2.82 3.27 9.47
N ARG A 97 3.85 3.85 8.85
CA ARG A 97 4.57 3.22 7.76
C ARG A 97 5.45 2.10 8.30
N ARG A 98 5.02 0.85 8.16
CA ARG A 98 5.84 -0.32 8.52
C ARG A 98 6.92 -0.54 7.44
N PRO A 99 8.21 -0.67 7.80
CA PRO A 99 9.23 -1.03 6.84
C PRO A 99 8.97 -2.45 6.32
N ARG A 100 8.82 -2.57 5.00
CA ARG A 100 8.63 -3.85 4.33
C ARG A 100 9.91 -4.67 4.47
N LYS A 101 9.89 -5.72 5.31
CA LYS A 101 10.90 -6.78 5.21
C LYS A 101 10.64 -7.53 3.90
N LYS A 102 11.39 -7.22 2.82
CA LYS A 102 11.41 -8.08 1.65
C LYS A 102 11.84 -9.48 2.13
N LYS A 103 10.97 -10.49 2.00
CA LYS A 103 11.44 -11.88 2.03
C LYS A 103 12.38 -11.99 0.83
N LYS A 104 13.69 -12.11 1.08
CA LYS A 104 14.66 -12.39 0.02
C LYS A 104 14.19 -13.63 -0.71
N MET A 105 13.84 -13.47 -1.98
CA MET A 105 13.70 -14.62 -2.87
C MET A 105 15.11 -15.18 -3.10
N VAL A 106 15.24 -16.49 -3.28
CA VAL A 106 16.53 -17.13 -3.58
C VAL A 106 17.13 -16.43 -4.82
N GLY A 107 18.29 -15.79 -4.64
CA GLY A 107 19.03 -15.07 -5.70
C GLY A 107 18.98 -13.53 -5.65
N GLU A 108 18.28 -12.90 -4.71
CA GLU A 108 18.14 -11.43 -4.68
C GLU A 108 19.25 -10.75 -3.82
N ASN A 109 20.12 -9.93 -4.47
CA ASN A 109 21.23 -9.17 -3.87
C ASN A 109 20.94 -7.67 -3.76
N SER A 110 19.77 -7.26 -3.26
CA SER A 110 19.55 -5.85 -2.90
C SER A 110 19.64 -5.67 -1.38
N GLN A 111 20.30 -4.57 -0.97
CA GLN A 111 20.50 -4.18 0.41
C GLN A 111 19.80 -2.84 0.60
N ASP A 112 18.82 -2.80 1.50
CA ASP A 112 17.96 -1.64 1.69
C ASP A 112 18.16 -1.05 3.09
N PHE A 113 18.19 0.29 3.16
CA PHE A 113 18.41 1.06 4.38
C PHE A 113 17.04 1.43 5.00
N GLY A 114 16.66 0.78 6.10
CA GLY A 114 15.39 1.03 6.78
C GLY A 114 15.55 1.18 8.30
N PHE A 115 15.33 2.40 8.80
CA PHE A 115 15.37 2.80 10.21
C PHE A 115 14.21 2.21 11.04
N ILE A 116 14.41 2.11 12.36
CA ILE A 116 13.48 1.56 13.37
C ILE A 116 12.92 2.70 14.24
N CYS A 117 11.64 2.64 14.63
CA CYS A 117 11.10 3.49 15.70
C CYS A 117 10.96 2.67 17.00
N LYS A 118 11.59 3.13 18.09
CA LYS A 118 11.41 2.63 19.46
C LYS A 118 10.09 3.14 20.01
N LYS A 119 9.37 2.31 20.76
CA LYS A 119 8.30 2.81 21.65
C LYS A 119 8.91 3.78 22.65
N LEU A 120 8.49 5.04 22.63
CA LEU A 120 8.71 5.95 23.75
C LEU A 120 7.72 5.57 24.84
N ASN A 121 8.13 4.65 25.72
CA ASN A 121 7.59 4.64 27.07
C ASN A 121 8.32 5.75 27.81
N GLY A 122 7.60 6.83 28.12
CA GLY A 122 8.07 7.81 29.09
C GLY A 122 8.32 7.10 30.42
N ASN A 123 9.55 7.20 30.91
CA ASN A 123 9.89 7.55 32.28
C ASN A 123 11.42 7.53 32.45
N GLY A 124 11.94 8.69 32.85
CA GLY A 124 13.05 8.92 33.77
C GLY A 124 14.31 8.05 33.70
N ASP A 125 15.43 8.77 33.59
CA ASP A 125 16.73 8.47 34.20
C ASP A 125 17.68 7.50 33.49
N GLU A 126 18.45 8.03 32.55
CA GLU A 126 19.73 7.44 32.16
C GLU A 126 20.89 8.32 32.67
N LYS A 127 21.42 7.98 33.84
CA LYS A 127 22.76 8.43 34.26
C LYS A 127 23.79 7.74 33.36
N HIS A 128 24.28 8.45 32.34
CA HIS A 128 25.46 8.03 31.61
C HIS A 128 26.73 8.34 32.42
N SER A 129 27.29 7.29 33.03
CA SER A 129 28.66 7.28 33.53
C SER A 129 29.65 7.53 32.39
N ARG A 130 30.55 8.50 32.58
CA ARG A 130 31.63 8.83 31.65
C ARG A 130 32.65 7.68 31.54
N PRO A 131 33.29 7.46 30.39
CA PRO A 131 34.44 6.58 30.30
C PRO A 131 35.72 7.30 30.80
N HIS A 132 36.45 6.64 31.70
CA HIS A 132 37.81 7.03 32.07
C HIS A 132 38.81 6.58 30.99
N PRO A 133 39.86 7.37 30.66
CA PRO A 133 40.86 7.01 29.68
C PRO A 133 42.11 6.36 30.30
N HIS A 134 42.72 5.50 29.48
CA HIS A 134 44.15 5.12 29.36
C HIS A 134 44.99 4.73 30.58
N GLY A 135 45.71 3.61 30.41
CA GLY A 135 46.95 3.32 31.13
C GLY A 135 47.50 1.93 30.81
N ASP A 136 48.44 1.86 29.87
CA ASP A 136 49.34 0.73 29.68
C ASP A 136 50.29 0.56 30.88
N LYS A 137 50.42 -0.67 31.37
CA LYS A 137 51.64 -1.45 31.70
C LYS A 137 51.36 -2.52 32.74
#